data_AF-A0A3D0SQS5-F1
#
_entry.id   AF-A0A3D0SQS5-F1
#
_cell.length_a   1.000
_cell.length_b   1.000
_cell.length_c   1.000
_cell.angle_alpha   90.00
_cell.angle_beta   90.00
_cell.angle_gamma   90.00
#
_symmetry.space_group_name_H-M   'P 1'
#
loop_
_entity.id
_entity.type
_entity.pdbx_description
1 polymer ?
#
loop_
_entity_poly.entity_id
_entity_poly.type
_entity_poly.pdbx_seq_one_letter_code
_entity_poly.pdbx_strand_id
1 'polypeptide(L)'
;MDLTTTYMGMKLKHPIVASSSPLSGSVSNIKRLEDAGAAAVVMFSLFEEQLKHESAALEHLMTAGTESFAESLSYLPEVDDYTVGPDTYLDLLRRASEAVDIPVIGSLNGITNTGWI
;
A
#
# COMPACT_ATOMS: atom_id res chain seq x y z
N MET A 1 17.74 -28.02 -13.91
CA MET A 1 17.36 -27.01 -14.94
C MET A 1 17.54 -25.65 -14.30
N ASP A 2 18.22 -24.72 -14.96
CA ASP A 2 18.36 -23.34 -14.49
C ASP A 2 17.15 -22.53 -14.98
N LEU A 3 16.44 -21.88 -14.05
CA LEU A 3 15.27 -21.05 -14.33
C LEU A 3 15.52 -19.56 -14.08
N THR A 4 16.76 -19.18 -13.72
CA THR A 4 17.09 -17.79 -13.42
C THR A 4 16.72 -16.86 -14.58
N THR A 5 16.18 -15.69 -14.25
CA THR A 5 15.72 -14.73 -15.25
C THR A 5 16.08 -13.30 -14.89
N THR A 6 16.05 -12.42 -15.87
CA THR A 6 16.24 -10.98 -15.68
C THR A 6 14.96 -10.26 -16.09
N TYR A 7 14.35 -9.55 -15.14
CA TYR A 7 13.11 -8.81 -15.34
C TYR A 7 13.31 -7.34 -14.98
N MET A 8 13.16 -6.44 -15.95
CA MET A 8 13.36 -5.00 -15.78
C MET A 8 14.69 -4.62 -15.08
N GLY A 9 15.77 -5.34 -15.41
CA GLY A 9 17.10 -5.15 -14.80
C GLY A 9 17.32 -5.88 -13.47
N MET A 10 16.28 -6.45 -12.86
CA MET A 10 16.38 -7.26 -11.64
C MET A 10 16.71 -8.71 -11.97
N LYS A 11 17.61 -9.33 -11.20
CA LYS A 11 17.90 -10.77 -11.28
C LYS A 11 16.95 -11.54 -10.36
N LEU A 12 16.22 -12.50 -10.92
CA LEU A 12 15.27 -13.34 -10.20
C LEU A 12 15.74 -14.79 -10.17
N LYS A 13 15.47 -15.49 -9.06
CA LYS A 13 15.78 -16.93 -8.90
C LYS A 13 15.06 -17.79 -9.95
N HIS A 14 13.85 -17.38 -10.34
CA HIS A 14 13.02 -18.01 -11.38
C HIS A 14 11.90 -17.04 -11.85
N PRO A 15 11.13 -17.34 -12.91
CA PRO A 15 10.14 -16.38 -13.43
C PRO A 15 8.82 -16.31 -12.65
N ILE A 16 8.62 -17.11 -11.60
CA ILE A 16 7.38 -17.10 -10.81
C ILE A 16 7.35 -15.95 -9.80
N VAL A 17 6.36 -15.08 -9.93
CA VAL A 17 6.15 -13.86 -9.12
C VAL A 17 4.77 -13.91 -8.46
N ALA A 18 4.68 -13.50 -7.19
CA ALA A 18 3.39 -13.36 -6.52
C ALA A 18 2.68 -12.07 -6.98
N SER A 19 1.49 -12.21 -7.55
CA SER A 19 0.70 -11.09 -8.09
C SER A 19 0.12 -10.20 -6.98
N SER A 20 -0.32 -9.00 -7.36
CA SER A 20 -1.08 -8.07 -6.50
C SER A 20 -2.28 -8.79 -5.89
N SER A 21 -2.29 -8.90 -4.57
CA SER A 21 -3.33 -9.61 -3.82
C SER A 21 -3.30 -9.21 -2.34
N PRO A 22 -4.33 -9.54 -1.55
CA PRO A 22 -4.33 -9.26 -0.11
C PRO A 22 -3.16 -9.89 0.67
N LEU A 23 -2.47 -10.88 0.09
CA LEU A 23 -1.30 -11.52 0.68
C LEU A 23 -0.11 -10.56 0.82
N SER A 24 -0.06 -9.44 0.09
CA SER A 24 0.99 -8.43 0.28
C SER A 24 0.60 -7.30 1.23
N GLY A 25 -0.52 -7.45 1.96
CA GLY A 25 -1.01 -6.47 2.94
C GLY A 25 -0.22 -6.40 4.26
N SER A 26 0.75 -7.28 4.49
CA SER A 26 1.62 -7.21 5.66
C SER A 26 3.01 -7.80 5.38
N VAL A 27 4.03 -7.29 6.08
CA VAL A 27 5.40 -7.82 6.00
C VAL A 27 5.44 -9.32 6.34
N SER A 28 4.64 -9.76 7.31
CA SER A 28 4.58 -11.17 7.71
C SER A 28 4.12 -12.09 6.57
N ASN A 29 3.14 -11.66 5.79
CA ASN A 29 2.66 -12.45 4.66
C ASN A 29 3.63 -12.39 3.47
N ILE A 30 4.31 -11.26 3.25
CA ILE A 30 5.35 -11.13 2.23
C ILE A 30 6.51 -12.10 2.52
N LYS A 31 6.95 -12.21 3.78
CA LYS A 31 7.93 -13.23 4.20
C LYS A 31 7.45 -14.65 3.88
N ARG A 32 6.19 -14.95 4.18
CA ARG A 32 5.61 -16.28 3.86
C ARG A 32 5.57 -16.55 2.36
N LEU A 33 5.39 -15.54 1.52
CA LEU A 33 5.46 -15.68 0.06
C LEU A 33 6.89 -15.99 -0.40
N GLU A 34 7.89 -15.32 0.19
CA GLU A 34 9.31 -15.64 -0.04
C GLU A 34 9.65 -17.06 0.42
N ASP A 35 9.25 -17.44 1.65
CA ASP A 35 9.46 -18.78 2.21
C ASP A 35 8.80 -19.87 1.35
N ALA A 36 7.67 -19.56 0.72
CA ALA A 36 6.98 -20.44 -0.23
C ALA A 36 7.68 -20.51 -1.61
N GLY A 37 8.73 -19.71 -1.83
CA GLY A 37 9.52 -19.71 -3.05
C GLY A 37 9.05 -18.73 -4.11
N ALA A 38 8.37 -17.63 -3.77
CA ALA A 38 8.17 -16.55 -4.74
C ALA A 38 9.53 -15.91 -5.09
N ALA A 39 9.77 -15.58 -6.36
CA ALA A 39 11.01 -14.88 -6.75
C ALA A 39 10.91 -13.36 -6.67
N ALA A 40 9.69 -12.82 -6.62
CA ALA A 40 9.37 -11.42 -6.35
C ALA A 40 7.91 -11.33 -5.89
N VAL A 41 7.53 -10.20 -5.30
CA VAL A 41 6.15 -9.92 -4.84
C VAL A 41 5.69 -8.58 -5.39
N VAL A 42 4.48 -8.56 -5.94
CA VAL A 42 3.76 -7.33 -6.28
C VAL A 42 2.82 -6.98 -5.12
N MET A 43 2.96 -5.76 -4.59
CA MET A 43 2.08 -5.27 -3.54
C MET A 43 0.64 -5.10 -4.04
N PHE A 44 -0.31 -5.09 -3.11
CA PHE A 44 -1.70 -4.74 -3.42
C PHE A 44 -1.75 -3.35 -4.06
N SER A 45 -2.78 -3.12 -4.87
CA SER A 45 -2.89 -1.89 -5.64
C SER A 45 -3.36 -0.72 -4.77
N LEU A 46 -2.62 0.38 -4.80
CA LEU A 46 -3.04 1.66 -4.23
C LEU A 46 -3.79 2.45 -5.32
N PHE A 47 -5.06 2.80 -5.06
CA PHE A 47 -5.92 3.48 -6.03
C PHE A 47 -6.09 4.96 -5.67
N GLU A 48 -5.99 5.84 -6.66
CA GLU A 48 -6.18 7.28 -6.49
C GLU A 48 -7.57 7.62 -5.91
N GLU A 49 -8.60 6.88 -6.28
CA GLU A 49 -9.97 7.09 -5.80
C GLU A 49 -10.13 6.81 -4.31
N GLN A 50 -9.41 5.81 -3.79
CA GLN A 50 -9.41 5.51 -2.36
C GLN A 50 -8.80 6.67 -1.57
N LEU A 51 -7.67 7.20 -2.06
CA LEU A 51 -7.00 8.36 -1.47
C LEU A 51 -7.88 9.62 -1.49
N LYS A 52 -8.56 9.89 -2.61
CA LYS A 52 -9.47 11.05 -2.73
C LYS A 52 -10.70 10.93 -1.84
N HIS A 53 -11.27 9.73 -1.75
CA HIS A 53 -12.45 9.50 -0.91
C HIS A 53 -12.11 9.67 0.57
N GLU A 54 -10.93 9.19 0.98
CA GLU A 54 -10.40 9.40 2.33
C GLU A 54 -10.15 10.88 2.63
N SER A 55 -9.48 11.61 1.73
CA SER A 55 -9.21 13.03 1.93
C SER A 55 -10.51 13.84 2.03
N ALA A 56 -11.50 13.53 1.19
CA ALA A 56 -12.81 14.17 1.22
C ALA A 56 -13.60 13.84 2.51
N ALA A 57 -13.52 12.59 3.00
CA ALA A 57 -14.14 12.20 4.26
C ALA A 57 -13.50 12.91 5.45
N LEU A 58 -12.17 13.03 5.46
CA LEU A 58 -11.41 13.72 6.49
C LEU A 58 -11.68 15.24 6.47
N GLU A 59 -11.74 15.87 5.29
CA GLU A 59 -12.14 17.27 5.13
C GLU A 59 -13.59 17.51 5.60
N HIS A 60 -14.51 16.60 5.27
CA HIS A 60 -15.89 16.66 5.75
C HIS A 60 -15.97 16.60 7.28
N LEU A 61 -15.23 15.70 7.91
CA LEU A 61 -15.16 15.60 9.38
C LEU A 61 -14.55 16.87 10.01
N MET A 62 -13.52 17.44 9.39
CA MET A 62 -12.89 18.68 9.88
C MET A 62 -13.80 19.92 9.71
N THR A 63 -14.56 19.98 8.62
CA THR A 63 -15.43 21.12 8.30
C THR A 63 -16.81 21.04 8.96
N ALA A 64 -17.26 19.84 9.35
CA ALA A 64 -18.52 19.64 10.06
C ALA A 64 -18.58 20.37 11.43
N GLY A 65 -17.43 20.70 12.02
CA GLY A 65 -17.34 21.46 13.28
C GLY A 65 -17.24 22.98 13.10
N THR A 66 -16.97 23.49 11.90
CA THR A 66 -16.58 24.90 11.68
C THR A 66 -17.72 25.90 11.92
N GLU A 67 -18.98 25.44 11.88
CA GLU A 67 -20.18 26.26 12.16
C GLU A 67 -20.92 25.84 13.44
N SER A 68 -20.29 25.04 14.34
CA SER A 68 -20.90 24.64 15.62
C SER A 68 -20.34 25.42 16.82
N PHE A 69 -21.26 25.97 17.60
CA PHE A 69 -21.05 26.90 18.74
C PHE A 69 -20.22 26.32 19.92
N ALA A 70 -19.83 27.23 20.82
CA ALA A 70 -18.77 27.16 21.83
C ALA A 70 -18.86 26.11 22.97
N GLU A 71 -19.81 25.16 22.96
CA GLU A 71 -20.02 24.24 24.10
C GLU A 71 -19.61 22.78 23.85
N SER A 72 -19.14 22.45 22.64
CA SER A 72 -18.90 21.06 22.26
C SER A 72 -17.40 20.71 22.31
N LEU A 73 -16.94 20.22 23.46
CA LEU A 73 -15.52 19.91 23.72
C LEU A 73 -15.02 18.58 23.11
N SER A 74 -15.84 17.80 22.41
CA SER A 74 -15.37 16.57 21.74
C SER A 74 -16.30 16.12 20.61
N TYR A 75 -15.85 16.28 19.36
CA TYR A 75 -16.51 15.72 18.17
C TYR A 75 -15.65 14.72 17.40
N LEU A 76 -14.40 14.49 17.77
CA LEU A 76 -13.55 13.55 17.05
C LEU A 76 -13.95 12.11 17.39
N PRO A 77 -14.44 11.29 16.44
CA PRO A 77 -14.45 9.85 16.62
C PRO A 77 -13.01 9.33 16.56
N GLU A 78 -12.70 8.31 17.36
CA GLU A 78 -11.49 7.51 17.14
C GLU A 78 -11.62 6.82 15.78
N VAL A 79 -10.80 7.22 14.83
CA VAL A 79 -10.74 6.59 13.51
C VAL A 79 -10.08 5.25 13.69
N ASP A 80 -10.85 4.15 13.59
CA ASP A 80 -10.31 2.81 13.47
C ASP A 80 -9.55 2.74 12.12
N ASP A 81 -8.24 2.99 12.20
CA ASP A 81 -7.32 3.13 11.07
C ASP A 81 -7.10 1.78 10.37
N TYR A 82 -8.01 1.42 9.47
CA TYR A 82 -7.65 0.55 8.34
C TYR A 82 -7.43 1.41 7.09
N THR A 83 -6.50 2.35 7.23
CA THR A 83 -6.35 3.48 6.32
C THR A 83 -4.99 3.38 5.64
N VAL A 84 -4.96 2.79 4.45
CA VAL A 84 -3.73 2.74 3.65
C VAL A 84 -3.59 4.05 2.87
N GLY A 85 -3.17 5.10 3.57
CA GLY A 85 -2.66 6.30 2.94
C GLY A 85 -1.37 6.01 2.13
N PRO A 86 -0.90 6.96 1.31
CA PRO A 86 0.30 6.79 0.50
C PRO A 86 1.54 6.57 1.39
N ASP A 87 1.61 7.27 2.53
CA ASP A 87 2.70 7.11 3.50
C ASP A 87 2.71 5.72 4.14
N THR A 88 1.55 5.21 4.54
CA THR A 88 1.42 3.84 5.09
C THR A 88 1.81 2.79 4.05
N TYR A 89 1.42 2.99 2.79
CA TYR A 89 1.83 2.12 1.68
C TYR A 89 3.34 2.12 1.48
N LEU A 90 3.96 3.30 1.48
CA LEU A 90 5.41 3.45 1.31
C LEU A 90 6.19 2.90 2.50
N ASP A 91 5.73 3.11 3.75
CA ASP A 91 6.37 2.51 4.93
C ASP A 91 6.27 0.99 4.89
N LEU A 92 5.12 0.43 4.50
CA LEU A 92 4.98 -1.01 4.32
C LEU A 92 5.91 -1.54 3.22
N LEU A 93 6.03 -0.85 2.09
CA LEU A 93 6.95 -1.21 1.01
C LEU A 93 8.39 -1.20 1.48
N ARG A 94 8.82 -0.13 2.18
CA ARG A 94 10.16 -0.01 2.76
C ARG A 94 10.45 -1.15 3.72
N ARG A 95 9.57 -1.37 4.71
CA ARG A 95 9.72 -2.45 5.71
C ARG A 95 9.70 -3.83 5.07
N ALA A 96 8.90 -4.04 4.03
CA ALA A 96 8.91 -5.28 3.28
C ALA A 96 10.25 -5.48 2.57
N SER A 97 10.75 -4.47 1.85
CA SER A 97 12.04 -4.55 1.15
C SER A 97 13.25 -4.77 2.06
N GLU A 98 13.19 -4.30 3.31
CA GLU A 98 14.23 -4.54 4.32
C GLU A 98 14.15 -5.95 4.94
N ALA A 99 13.00 -6.61 4.80
CA ALA A 99 12.67 -7.82 5.53
C ALA A 99 12.73 -9.10 4.70
N VAL A 100 12.85 -9.00 3.36
CA VAL A 100 12.97 -10.11 2.41
C VAL A 100 14.11 -9.85 1.42
N ASP A 101 14.67 -10.92 0.85
CA ASP A 101 15.76 -10.83 -0.13
C ASP A 101 15.25 -10.71 -1.58
N ILE A 102 13.97 -10.97 -1.80
CA ILE A 102 13.32 -10.89 -3.11
C ILE A 102 12.81 -9.47 -3.42
N PRO A 103 12.78 -9.05 -4.70
CA PRO A 103 12.23 -7.74 -5.06
C PRO A 103 10.75 -7.59 -4.66
N VAL A 104 10.43 -6.41 -4.11
CA VAL A 104 9.06 -5.99 -3.79
C VAL A 104 8.67 -4.85 -4.73
N ILE A 105 7.57 -5.02 -5.46
CA ILE A 105 7.14 -4.11 -6.53
C ILE A 105 5.84 -3.42 -6.10
N GLY A 106 5.84 -2.08 -6.07
CA GLY A 106 4.64 -1.29 -5.81
C GLY A 106 3.64 -1.41 -6.96
N SER A 107 2.35 -1.54 -6.63
CA SER A 107 1.24 -1.52 -7.59
C SER A 107 0.42 -0.26 -7.34
N LEU A 108 0.44 0.66 -8.30
CA LEU A 108 -0.28 1.93 -8.24
C LEU A 108 -1.30 1.98 -9.37
N ASN A 109 -2.45 2.60 -9.11
CA ASN A 109 -3.49 2.85 -10.10
C ASN A 109 -3.96 4.31 -10.01
N GLY A 110 -3.42 5.15 -10.89
CA GLY A 110 -3.88 6.50 -11.11
C GLY A 110 -4.92 6.59 -12.22
N ILE A 111 -5.91 7.46 -12.05
CA ILE A 111 -6.90 7.81 -13.06
C ILE A 111 -6.70 9.22 -13.61
N THR A 112 -5.86 10.05 -12.98
CA THR A 112 -5.47 11.38 -13.47
C THR A 112 -3.96 11.50 -13.65
N ASN A 113 -3.52 12.48 -14.45
CA ASN A 113 -2.10 12.78 -14.61
C ASN A 113 -1.43 13.14 -13.29
N THR A 114 -2.14 13.87 -12.41
CA THR A 114 -1.62 14.24 -11.09
C THR A 114 -1.57 13.04 -10.15
N GLY A 115 -2.48 12.06 -10.27
CA GLY A 115 -2.41 10.84 -9.46
C GLY A 115 -1.25 9.91 -9.83
N TRP A 116 -0.74 10.02 -11.06
CA TRP A 116 0.43 9.26 -11.53
C TRP A 116 1.78 9.93 -11.23
N ILE A 117 1.81 11.22 -10.88
CA ILE A 117 3.01 12.03 -10.67
C ILE A 117 3.16 12.35 -9.19
#